data_AF-A0A8S3VEW3-F1
#
_entry.id   AF-A0A8S3VEW3-F1
#
_cell.length_a   1.000
_cell.length_b   1.000
_cell.length_c   1.000
_cell.angle_alpha   90.00
_cell.angle_beta   90.00
_cell.angle_gamma   90.00
#
_symmetry.space_group_name_H-M   'P 1'
#
loop_
_entity.id
_entity.type
_entity.pdbx_description
1 polymer ?
#
loop_
_entity_poly.entity_id
_entity_poly.type
_entity_poly.pdbx_seq_one_letter_code
_entity_poly.pdbx_strand_id
1 'polypeptide(L)'
;MLLVFLSQWDFGTADKNFRNIPPYKDTRGNRIIWFKQCLEQLKELNVKTVGLPDHIGCGLGGGDWTAYFQIIENFAKANDINFILSMITSFPTIDTFNFRMDVGENSICFMLSIYNVKFASKLREDIVELSIKYCYGCAVDHPSQIQHTCLMWNELEHLEMHFEEALSHIDHKAVRTNWQEE
;
A
#
# COMPACT_ATOMS: atom_id res chain seq x y z
N MET A 1 1.75 -11.29 -6.79
CA MET A 1 2.18 -11.97 -5.56
C MET A 1 2.65 -10.89 -4.58
N LEU A 2 2.06 -10.81 -3.39
CA LEU A 2 2.50 -9.91 -2.34
C LEU A 2 3.57 -10.62 -1.50
N LEU A 3 4.71 -9.95 -1.30
CA LEU A 3 5.80 -10.45 -0.45
C LEU A 3 5.98 -9.51 0.73
N VAL A 4 6.04 -10.08 1.93
CA VAL A 4 6.21 -9.33 3.17
C VAL A 4 7.65 -9.46 3.64
N PHE A 5 8.35 -8.33 3.69
CA PHE A 5 9.72 -8.28 4.19
C PHE A 5 9.71 -8.06 5.70
N LEU A 6 10.03 -9.10 6.46
CA LEU A 6 10.15 -9.01 7.91
C LEU A 6 11.54 -8.49 8.31
N SER A 7 11.91 -7.31 7.81
CA SER A 7 13.21 -6.70 8.07
C SER A 7 13.25 -5.83 9.34
N GLN A 8 12.19 -5.84 10.14
CA GLN A 8 12.09 -5.18 11.44
C GLN A 8 11.27 -6.05 12.40
N TRP A 9 11.63 -6.05 13.68
CA TRP A 9 10.93 -6.85 14.69
C TRP A 9 10.00 -6.00 15.56
N ASP A 10 10.34 -4.72 15.74
CA ASP A 10 9.51 -3.74 16.43
C ASP A 10 9.33 -2.46 15.60
N PHE A 11 8.28 -1.70 15.91
CA PHE A 11 7.96 -0.46 15.23
C PHE A 11 8.87 0.69 15.68
N GLY A 12 9.06 1.65 14.77
CA GLY A 12 9.82 2.86 15.05
C GLY A 12 11.32 2.68 14.85
N THR A 13 12.09 3.63 15.37
CA THR A 13 13.53 3.73 15.09
C THR A 13 14.29 2.71 15.92
N ALA A 14 15.07 1.86 15.23
CA ALA A 14 15.78 0.73 15.83
C ALA A 14 16.54 1.08 17.12
N ASP A 15 17.11 2.29 17.19
CA ASP A 15 18.00 2.69 18.27
C ASP A 15 17.34 3.52 19.40
N LYS A 16 16.03 3.80 19.32
CA LYS A 16 15.33 4.67 20.28
C LYS A 16 14.36 3.94 21.20
N ASN A 17 13.74 2.87 20.71
CA ASN A 17 12.72 2.10 21.44
C ASN A 17 13.08 0.60 21.43
N PHE A 18 14.24 0.24 21.97
CA PHE A 18 14.66 -1.16 22.01
C PHE A 18 13.73 -2.00 22.89
N ARG A 19 12.71 -2.64 22.31
CA ARG A 19 12.16 -3.85 22.92
C ARG A 19 13.16 -4.96 22.66
N ASN A 20 13.94 -5.29 23.67
CA ASN A 20 14.75 -6.49 23.67
C ASN A 20 13.79 -7.67 23.83
N ILE A 21 13.52 -8.38 22.73
CA ILE A 21 12.69 -9.60 22.72
C ILE A 21 13.63 -10.77 22.45
N PRO A 22 14.16 -11.44 23.49
CA PRO A 22 15.09 -12.54 23.30
C PRO A 22 14.52 -13.61 22.34
N PRO A 23 15.33 -14.15 21.42
CA PRO A 23 16.77 -13.92 21.23
C PRO A 23 17.13 -12.70 20.34
N TYR A 24 16.15 -11.96 19.83
CA TYR A 24 16.35 -10.94 18.81
C TYR A 24 16.60 -9.56 19.41
N LYS A 25 17.61 -8.87 18.89
CA LYS A 25 17.90 -7.47 19.21
C LYS A 25 17.59 -6.63 17.98
N ASP A 26 16.54 -5.82 18.04
CA ASP A 26 16.18 -4.96 16.93
C ASP A 26 17.10 -3.74 16.87
N THR A 27 18.24 -3.89 16.19
CA THR A 27 19.23 -2.83 15.97
C THR A 27 19.26 -2.46 14.50
N ARG A 28 19.74 -1.25 14.17
CA ARG A 28 19.90 -0.83 12.77
C ARG A 28 20.71 -1.83 11.95
N GLY A 29 21.79 -2.37 12.52
CA GLY A 29 22.63 -3.39 11.88
C GLY A 29 21.86 -4.68 11.61
N ASN A 30 21.07 -5.15 12.58
CA ASN A 30 20.29 -6.37 12.42
C ASN A 30 19.16 -6.21 11.39
N ARG A 31 18.50 -5.05 11.32
CA ARG A 31 17.51 -4.77 10.26
C ARG A 31 18.10 -4.86 8.87
N ILE A 32 19.31 -4.35 8.66
CA ILE A 32 20.04 -4.50 7.38
C ILE A 32 20.33 -5.98 7.07
N ILE A 33 20.73 -6.76 8.08
CA ILE A 33 20.98 -8.20 7.91
C ILE A 33 19.68 -8.92 7.51
N TRP A 34 18.57 -8.66 8.21
CA TRP A 34 17.27 -9.26 7.92
C TRP A 34 16.74 -8.83 6.55
N PHE A 35 16.93 -7.58 6.16
CA PHE A 35 16.58 -7.10 4.82
C PHE A 35 17.33 -7.87 3.73
N LYS A 36 18.65 -8.07 3.89
CA LYS A 36 19.45 -8.90 2.97
C LYS A 36 18.95 -10.35 2.92
N GLN A 37 18.58 -10.93 4.07
CA GLN A 37 18.01 -12.27 4.12
C GLN A 37 16.68 -12.37 3.37
N CYS A 38 15.82 -11.35 3.48
CA CYS A 38 14.57 -11.28 2.70
C CYS A 38 14.85 -11.25 1.19
N LEU A 39 15.86 -10.47 0.76
CA LEU A 39 16.29 -10.46 -0.64
C LEU A 39 16.82 -11.83 -1.08
N GLU A 40 17.65 -12.51 -0.30
CA GLU A 40 18.14 -13.84 -0.64
C GLU A 40 17.01 -14.86 -0.85
N GLN A 41 15.95 -14.80 -0.02
CA GLN A 41 14.76 -15.65 -0.21
C GLN A 41 14.02 -15.36 -1.53
N LEU A 42 14.12 -14.14 -2.10
CA LEU A 42 13.55 -13.85 -3.41
C LEU A 42 14.15 -14.72 -4.53
N LYS A 43 15.40 -15.17 -4.38
CA LYS A 43 16.04 -16.00 -5.41
C LYS A 43 15.32 -17.33 -5.60
N GLU A 44 14.79 -17.88 -4.50
CA GLU A 44 14.06 -19.15 -4.51
C GLU A 44 12.73 -19.04 -5.26
N LEU A 45 12.20 -17.82 -5.44
CA LEU A 45 10.94 -17.56 -6.13
C LEU A 45 11.10 -17.41 -7.66
N ASN A 46 12.33 -17.35 -8.18
CA ASN A 46 12.63 -17.20 -9.61
C ASN A 46 11.86 -16.04 -10.30
N VAL A 47 11.73 -14.92 -9.61
CA VAL A 47 11.03 -13.72 -10.12
C VAL A 47 11.98 -12.83 -10.93
N LYS A 48 11.47 -12.23 -12.01
CA LYS A 48 12.25 -11.29 -12.86
C LYS A 48 12.02 -9.82 -12.52
N THR A 49 10.88 -9.50 -11.93
CA THR A 49 10.52 -8.12 -11.56
C THR A 49 9.94 -8.09 -10.16
N VAL A 50 10.41 -7.16 -9.34
CA VAL A 50 9.94 -6.96 -7.96
C VAL A 50 9.60 -5.49 -7.74
N GLY A 51 8.39 -5.22 -7.25
CA GLY A 51 7.99 -3.88 -6.80
C GLY A 51 8.37 -3.67 -5.34
N LEU A 52 8.98 -2.54 -5.00
CA LEU A 52 9.23 -2.13 -3.62
C LEU A 52 8.73 -0.70 -3.38
N PRO A 53 8.31 -0.37 -2.14
CA PRO A 53 8.17 1.01 -1.72
C PRO A 53 9.48 1.75 -1.92
N ASP A 54 9.41 2.93 -2.52
CA ASP A 54 10.51 3.87 -2.54
C ASP A 54 10.86 4.30 -1.11
N HIS A 55 12.14 4.46 -0.83
CA HIS A 55 12.64 4.74 0.52
C HIS A 55 12.24 3.68 1.58
N ILE A 56 12.16 2.40 1.22
CA ILE A 56 11.89 1.32 2.18
C ILE A 56 12.88 1.33 3.35
N GLY A 57 12.35 1.15 4.57
CA GLY A 57 13.14 1.17 5.81
C GLY A 57 13.44 2.58 6.33
N CYS A 58 13.15 3.64 5.57
CA CYS A 58 13.28 5.03 6.01
C CYS A 58 12.07 5.51 6.83
N GLY A 59 12.04 6.80 7.16
CA GLY A 59 10.99 7.41 7.97
C GLY A 59 11.03 6.93 9.41
N LEU A 60 9.92 6.35 9.90
CA LEU A 60 9.82 5.84 11.27
C LEU A 60 10.84 4.73 11.56
N GLY A 61 11.20 3.92 10.56
CA GLY A 61 12.23 2.89 10.69
C GLY A 61 13.64 3.44 10.93
N GLY A 62 13.88 4.71 10.59
CA GLY A 62 15.17 5.39 10.77
C GLY A 62 16.32 4.83 9.94
N GLY A 63 16.01 4.07 8.88
CA GLY A 63 17.01 3.52 7.96
C GLY A 63 17.66 4.59 7.08
N ASP A 64 18.89 4.30 6.65
CA ASP A 64 19.63 5.12 5.69
C ASP A 64 19.33 4.63 4.26
N TRP A 65 18.58 5.43 3.50
CA TRP A 65 18.18 5.06 2.15
C TRP A 65 19.36 4.72 1.25
N THR A 66 20.48 5.45 1.38
CA THR A 66 21.67 5.24 0.55
C THR A 66 22.18 3.81 0.72
N ALA A 67 22.18 3.31 1.96
CA ALA A 67 22.60 1.95 2.28
C ALA A 67 21.62 0.90 1.72
N TYR A 68 20.31 1.10 1.92
CA TYR A 68 19.29 0.18 1.38
C TYR A 68 19.30 0.13 -0.14
N PHE A 69 19.38 1.28 -0.79
CA PHE A 69 19.42 1.40 -2.23
C PHE A 69 20.65 0.69 -2.82
N GLN A 70 21.84 0.87 -2.24
CA GLN A 70 23.03 0.14 -2.66
C GLN A 70 22.88 -1.38 -2.50
N ILE A 71 22.21 -1.85 -1.44
CA ILE A 71 21.94 -3.28 -1.25
C ILE A 71 21.01 -3.81 -2.35
N ILE A 72 19.92 -3.09 -2.64
CA ILE A 72 18.95 -3.46 -3.68
C ILE A 72 19.65 -3.47 -5.05
N GLU A 73 20.41 -2.44 -5.38
CA GLU A 73 21.10 -2.31 -6.68
C GLU A 73 22.13 -3.44 -6.88
N ASN A 74 22.94 -3.72 -5.87
CA ASN A 74 23.93 -4.81 -5.93
C ASN A 74 23.24 -6.17 -6.07
N PHE A 75 22.15 -6.38 -5.34
CA PHE A 75 21.36 -7.61 -5.42
C PHE A 75 20.70 -7.78 -6.80
N ALA A 76 20.12 -6.71 -7.35
CA ALA A 76 19.51 -6.67 -8.67
C ALA A 76 20.51 -7.06 -9.77
N LYS A 77 21.69 -6.43 -9.76
CA LYS A 77 22.78 -6.71 -10.72
C LYS A 77 23.30 -8.14 -10.61
N ALA A 78 23.47 -8.66 -9.40
CA ALA A 78 24.01 -10.00 -9.18
C ALA A 78 23.06 -11.13 -9.60
N ASN A 79 21.74 -10.87 -9.66
CA ASN A 79 20.74 -11.91 -9.89
C ASN A 79 19.89 -11.67 -11.16
N ASP A 80 20.18 -10.64 -11.95
CA ASP A 80 19.40 -10.27 -13.14
C ASP A 80 17.90 -10.10 -12.81
N ILE A 81 17.62 -9.28 -11.77
CA ILE A 81 16.28 -8.95 -11.30
C ILE A 81 16.04 -7.45 -11.49
N ASN A 82 14.89 -7.08 -12.04
CA ASN A 82 14.47 -5.69 -12.18
C ASN A 82 13.67 -5.24 -10.95
N PHE A 83 14.09 -4.16 -10.29
CA PHE A 83 13.33 -3.56 -9.20
C PHE A 83 12.60 -2.31 -9.67
N ILE A 84 11.30 -2.25 -9.39
CA ILE A 84 10.47 -1.06 -9.60
C ILE A 84 10.26 -0.41 -8.24
N LEU A 85 10.88 0.74 -8.02
CA LEU A 85 10.71 1.52 -6.80
C LEU A 85 9.56 2.51 -7.03
N SER A 86 8.47 2.34 -6.29
CA SER A 86 7.29 3.20 -6.39
C SER A 86 7.15 4.01 -5.11
N MET A 87 7.01 5.34 -5.23
CA MET A 87 6.58 6.16 -4.10
C MET A 87 5.20 5.69 -3.66
N ILE A 88 5.13 5.03 -2.52
CA ILE A 88 3.89 4.94 -1.75
C ILE A 88 3.78 6.31 -1.10
N THR A 89 3.20 7.27 -1.81
CA THR A 89 2.68 8.44 -1.13
C THR A 89 1.71 7.88 -0.11
N SER A 90 1.95 8.17 1.17
CA SER A 90 0.98 7.95 2.24
C SER A 90 -0.38 8.27 1.67
N PHE A 91 -1.33 7.32 1.69
CA PHE A 91 -2.68 7.50 1.18
C PHE A 91 -3.08 8.95 1.44
N PRO A 92 -3.19 9.80 0.39
CA PRO A 92 -3.46 11.19 0.62
C PRO A 92 -4.77 11.22 1.39
N THR A 93 -4.81 11.94 2.51
CA THR A 93 -6.09 12.41 3.02
C THR A 93 -6.82 13.02 1.82
N ILE A 94 -8.08 12.62 1.65
CA ILE A 94 -8.92 12.76 0.45
C ILE A 94 -8.87 14.15 -0.23
N ASP A 95 -8.45 15.19 0.49
CA ASP A 95 -8.38 16.57 0.03
C ASP A 95 -7.14 16.98 -0.80
N THR A 96 -6.09 16.16 -0.90
CA THR A 96 -4.83 16.56 -1.59
C THR A 96 -4.63 16.00 -3.00
N PHE A 97 -5.72 15.68 -3.70
CA PHE A 97 -5.71 15.21 -5.09
C PHE A 97 -5.47 16.33 -6.14
N ASN A 98 -4.46 17.18 -5.91
CA ASN A 98 -3.94 18.10 -6.91
C ASN A 98 -2.41 17.98 -6.93
N PHE A 99 -1.91 16.92 -7.55
CA PHE A 99 -0.48 16.71 -7.72
C PHE A 99 -0.04 17.19 -9.10
N ARG A 100 0.66 18.33 -9.13
CA ARG A 100 1.34 18.85 -10.31
C ARG A 100 2.76 18.26 -10.31
N MET A 101 2.99 17.22 -11.12
CA MET A 101 4.34 16.72 -11.41
C MET A 101 4.86 17.40 -12.68
N ASP A 102 5.98 18.11 -12.55
CA ASP A 102 6.76 18.54 -13.71
C ASP A 102 7.36 17.31 -14.39
N VAL A 103 7.11 17.22 -15.69
CA VAL A 103 7.23 16.01 -16.50
C VAL A 103 8.61 15.95 -17.14
N GLY A 104 9.36 14.89 -16.84
CA GLY A 104 10.31 14.29 -17.79
C GLY A 104 9.61 13.12 -18.48
N GLU A 105 9.53 13.16 -19.80
CA GLU A 105 8.70 12.33 -20.68
C GLU A 105 8.78 10.82 -20.39
N ASN A 106 7.76 10.28 -19.70
CA ASN A 106 7.39 8.86 -19.76
C ASN A 106 5.86 8.75 -19.64
N SER A 107 5.18 8.87 -20.79
CA SER A 107 3.72 8.95 -20.92
C SER A 107 2.96 7.76 -20.30
N ILE A 108 3.61 6.60 -20.17
CA ILE A 108 3.04 5.39 -19.59
C ILE A 108 2.73 5.55 -18.10
N CYS A 109 3.56 6.28 -17.35
CA CYS A 109 3.37 6.48 -15.91
C CYS A 109 2.14 7.36 -15.62
N PHE A 110 1.90 8.35 -16.48
CA PHE A 110 0.73 9.22 -16.41
C PHE A 110 -0.57 8.49 -16.77
N MET A 111 -0.53 7.59 -17.76
CA MET A 111 -1.69 6.79 -18.14
C MET A 111 -2.11 5.81 -17.03
N LEU A 112 -1.14 5.19 -16.36
CA LEU A 112 -1.39 4.29 -15.22
C LEU A 112 -1.97 5.02 -14.01
N SER A 113 -1.55 6.26 -13.74
CA SER A 113 -2.07 7.02 -12.60
C SER A 113 -3.55 7.36 -12.78
N ILE A 114 -3.99 7.75 -13.98
CA ILE A 114 -5.40 8.06 -14.26
C ILE A 114 -6.28 6.80 -14.11
N TYR A 115 -5.84 5.66 -14.66
CA TYR A 115 -6.58 4.41 -14.51
C TYR A 115 -6.76 4.03 -13.03
N ASN A 116 -5.70 4.12 -12.23
CA ASN A 116 -5.75 3.80 -10.80
C ASN A 116 -6.71 4.71 -10.04
N VAL A 117 -6.80 5.99 -10.40
CA VAL A 117 -7.77 6.93 -9.79
C VAL A 117 -9.20 6.54 -10.13
N LYS A 118 -9.49 6.21 -11.39
CA LYS A 118 -10.83 5.77 -11.82
C LYS A 118 -11.21 4.45 -11.15
N PHE A 119 -10.28 3.52 -11.06
CA PHE A 119 -10.47 2.25 -10.35
C PHE A 119 -10.78 2.48 -8.87
N ALA A 120 -9.98 3.32 -8.18
CA ALA A 120 -10.20 3.65 -6.78
C ALA A 120 -11.53 4.36 -6.54
N SER A 121 -11.94 5.26 -7.45
CA SER A 121 -13.26 5.91 -7.40
C SER A 121 -14.39 4.89 -7.49
N LYS A 122 -14.31 3.96 -8.45
CA LYS A 122 -15.33 2.93 -8.62
C LYS A 122 -15.39 1.98 -7.41
N LEU A 123 -14.23 1.58 -6.90
CA LEU A 123 -14.14 0.77 -5.69
C LEU A 123 -14.80 1.46 -4.48
N ARG A 124 -14.58 2.77 -4.33
CA ARG A 124 -15.21 3.57 -3.26
C ARG A 124 -16.72 3.60 -3.39
N GLU A 125 -17.25 3.80 -4.59
CA GLU A 125 -18.70 3.76 -4.85
C GLU A 125 -19.29 2.41 -4.42
N ASP A 126 -18.66 1.31 -4.83
CA ASP A 126 -19.13 -0.04 -4.49
C ASP A 126 -19.07 -0.30 -2.98
N ILE A 127 -18.02 0.17 -2.28
CA ILE A 127 -17.92 0.08 -0.81
C ILE A 127 -19.07 0.83 -0.14
N VAL A 128 -19.42 2.03 -0.61
CA VAL A 128 -20.53 2.81 -0.06
C VAL A 128 -21.85 2.07 -0.27
N GLU A 129 -22.08 1.52 -1.47
CA GLU A 129 -23.28 0.73 -1.77
C GLU A 129 -23.38 -0.51 -0.88
N LEU A 130 -22.28 -1.25 -0.70
CA LEU A 130 -22.23 -2.42 0.18
C LEU A 130 -22.45 -2.04 1.65
N SER A 131 -21.87 -0.92 2.10
CA SER A 131 -22.06 -0.43 3.46
C SER A 131 -23.54 -0.12 3.73
N ILE A 132 -24.24 0.48 2.76
CA ILE A 132 -25.69 0.72 2.86
C ILE A 132 -26.46 -0.60 2.87
N LYS A 133 -26.11 -1.53 1.98
CA LYS A 133 -26.76 -2.85 1.85
C LYS A 133 -26.65 -3.69 3.13
N TYR A 134 -25.48 -3.68 3.78
CA TYR A 134 -25.21 -4.44 4.99
C TYR A 134 -25.39 -3.65 6.28
N CYS A 135 -25.80 -2.38 6.21
CA CYS A 135 -26.14 -1.60 7.39
C CYS A 135 -27.44 -2.14 8.02
N TYR A 136 -27.31 -3.07 8.95
CA TYR A 136 -28.42 -3.56 9.77
C TYR A 136 -28.95 -2.49 10.73
N GLY A 137 -28.22 -1.38 10.90
CA GLY A 137 -28.64 -0.24 11.72
C GLY A 137 -29.93 0.42 11.21
N CYS A 138 -30.24 0.35 9.92
CA CYS A 138 -31.48 0.90 9.34
C CYS A 138 -32.69 -0.06 9.42
N ALA A 139 -32.48 -1.33 9.79
CA ALA A 139 -33.56 -2.32 9.94
C ALA A 139 -34.23 -2.27 11.33
N VAL A 140 -33.63 -1.54 12.28
CA VAL A 140 -34.17 -1.34 13.62
C VAL A 140 -34.85 0.03 13.65
N ASP A 141 -36.18 0.05 13.63
CA ASP A 141 -36.98 1.28 13.80
C ASP A 141 -36.76 1.84 15.21
N HIS A 142 -35.74 2.68 15.37
CA HIS A 142 -35.40 3.29 16.65
C HIS A 142 -35.60 4.81 16.60
N PRO A 143 -36.37 5.41 17.52
CA PRO A 143 -36.69 6.85 17.52
C PRO A 143 -35.48 7.80 17.58
N SER A 144 -34.31 7.32 18.00
CA SER A 144 -33.07 8.13 17.99
C SER A 144 -32.41 8.25 16.61
N GLN A 145 -32.95 7.62 15.57
CA GLN A 145 -32.36 7.57 14.22
C GLN A 145 -32.95 8.56 13.21
N ILE A 146 -33.80 9.50 13.66
CA ILE A 146 -34.44 10.53 12.81
C ILE A 146 -33.39 11.50 12.18
N GLN A 147 -32.15 11.49 12.67
CA GLN A 147 -31.00 12.17 12.08
C GLN A 147 -29.85 11.17 11.88
N HIS A 148 -29.94 10.31 10.85
CA HIS A 148 -28.94 9.27 10.64
C HIS A 148 -27.63 9.85 10.09
N THR A 149 -26.64 10.00 10.97
CA THR A 149 -25.25 9.72 10.61
C THR A 149 -25.01 8.33 11.15
N CYS A 150 -24.74 7.33 10.30
CA CYS A 150 -24.53 5.97 10.77
C CYS A 150 -23.40 5.98 11.81
N LEU A 151 -23.78 5.83 13.09
CA LEU A 151 -22.97 6.23 14.24
C LEU A 151 -21.72 5.37 14.43
N MET A 152 -21.57 4.32 13.62
CA MET A 152 -20.72 3.21 13.99
C MET A 152 -19.44 3.07 13.21
N TRP A 153 -19.24 3.66 12.03
CA TRP A 153 -18.02 3.35 11.27
C TRP A 153 -17.35 4.57 10.64
N ASN A 154 -16.04 4.66 10.83
CA ASN A 154 -15.20 5.59 10.08
C ASN A 154 -14.93 5.03 8.66
N GLU A 155 -14.47 5.88 7.73
CA GLU A 155 -14.25 5.47 6.33
C GLU A 155 -13.27 4.28 6.18
N LEU A 156 -12.31 4.13 7.11
CA LEU A 156 -11.35 3.02 7.08
C LEU A 156 -12.03 1.70 7.45
N GLU A 157 -12.94 1.69 8.42
CA GLU A 157 -13.68 0.48 8.80
C GLU A 157 -14.58 -0.01 7.66
N HIS A 158 -15.25 0.90 6.95
CA HIS A 158 -16.01 0.56 5.73
C HIS A 158 -15.13 -0.10 4.67
N LEU A 159 -13.95 0.48 4.44
CA LEU A 159 -12.97 -0.08 3.52
C LEU A 159 -12.58 -1.48 3.97
N GLU A 160 -12.13 -1.66 5.21
CA GLU A 160 -11.66 -2.96 5.72
C GLU A 160 -12.71 -4.07 5.63
N MET A 161 -13.99 -3.78 5.94
CA MET A 161 -15.03 -4.81 5.92
C MET A 161 -15.50 -5.20 4.52
N HIS A 162 -15.55 -4.23 3.60
CA HIS A 162 -16.19 -4.44 2.29
C HIS A 162 -15.20 -4.47 1.14
N PHE A 163 -13.89 -4.26 1.37
CA PHE A 163 -12.89 -4.18 0.31
C PHE A 163 -12.90 -5.37 -0.63
N GLU A 164 -12.84 -6.60 -0.10
CA GLU A 164 -12.77 -7.81 -0.92
C GLU A 164 -14.04 -8.05 -1.74
N GLU A 165 -15.22 -7.80 -1.15
CA GLU A 165 -16.49 -7.94 -1.86
C GLU A 165 -16.64 -6.84 -2.92
N ALA A 166 -16.33 -5.59 -2.58
CA ALA A 166 -16.33 -4.49 -3.53
C ALA A 166 -15.36 -4.76 -4.69
N LEU A 167 -14.16 -5.27 -4.40
CA LEU A 167 -13.17 -5.65 -5.41
C LEU A 167 -13.71 -6.72 -6.36
N SER A 168 -14.52 -7.65 -5.85
CA SER A 168 -15.15 -8.70 -6.67
C SER A 168 -16.26 -8.19 -7.59
N HIS A 169 -16.86 -7.04 -7.29
CA HIS A 169 -17.91 -6.42 -8.09
C HIS A 169 -17.37 -5.53 -9.22
N ILE A 170 -16.09 -5.14 -9.17
CA ILE A 170 -15.52 -4.27 -10.19
C ILE A 170 -15.37 -4.99 -11.52
N ASP A 171 -16.14 -4.55 -12.51
CA ASP A 171 -15.90 -4.90 -13.90
C ASP A 171 -14.68 -4.14 -14.44
N HIS A 172 -13.51 -4.79 -14.35
CA HIS A 172 -12.25 -4.26 -14.86
C HIS A 172 -12.31 -3.85 -16.34
N LYS A 173 -13.14 -4.50 -17.15
CA LYS A 173 -13.28 -4.19 -18.58
C LYS A 173 -14.07 -2.89 -18.74
N ALA A 174 -15.18 -2.74 -18.01
CA ALA A 174 -15.96 -1.51 -18.03
C ALA A 174 -15.14 -0.30 -17.54
N VAL A 175 -14.41 -0.44 -16.43
CA VAL A 175 -13.52 0.64 -15.91
C VAL A 175 -12.46 1.01 -16.94
N ARG A 176 -11.88 0.02 -17.64
CA ARG A 176 -10.89 0.28 -18.69
C ARG A 176 -11.50 0.95 -19.91
N THR A 177 -12.68 0.52 -20.35
CA THR A 177 -13.39 1.13 -21.51
C THR A 177 -13.72 2.59 -21.21
N ASN A 178 -14.32 2.87 -20.04
CA ASN A 178 -14.63 4.24 -19.63
C ASN A 178 -13.38 5.13 -19.57
N TRP A 179 -12.25 4.57 -19.13
CA TRP A 179 -10.97 5.29 -19.11
C TRP A 179 -10.41 5.58 -20.51
N GLN A 180 -10.68 4.73 -21.51
CA GLN A 180 -10.19 4.92 -22.89
C GLN A 180 -11.04 5.88 -23.72
N GLU A 181 -12.27 6.16 -23.29
CA GLU A 181 -13.24 7.02 -23.99
C GLU A 181 -13.17 8.51 -23.57
N GLU A 182 -12.45 8.82 -22.49
CA GLU A 182 -12.18 10.19 -22.00
C GLU A 182 -10.85 10.75 -22.55
#